data_AF-A0A350F2R1-F1
#
_entry.id   AF-A0A350F2R1-F1
#
_cell.length_a   1.000
_cell.length_b   1.000
_cell.length_c   1.000
_cell.angle_alpha   90.00
_cell.angle_beta   90.00
_cell.angle_gamma   90.00
#
_symmetry.space_group_name_H-M   'P 1'
#
loop_
_entity.id
_entity.type
_entity.pdbx_description
1 polymer ?
#
loop_
_entity_poly.entity_id
_entity_poly.type
_entity_poly.pdbx_seq_one_letter_code
_entity_poly.pdbx_strand_id
1 'polypeptide(L)'
;MKVLFTVLSAMLVAAAPAAAAPAVQLQKNDHVAIVGNALPDRMQHDGHLETLIVAAHPELDLTIRNLAATGDEVVTRHRSENFGSPNDWLERVKADVVFAFFGFNESFAGEAGLEKFRSDLDNYLKQTKAMNYSGKGSPRIVLFSPIATEQPLDRNFEVPAGNNDNLALYTRTMGEVAAANGVGFVDLFSPSRSLLEQMREQNRSLTINGIHLNSEGNRLLAPIAFRGLFGKEPPAGDFTRLRGAIVEKNWQWHQRYRTVDGYNVYGGRSALAYRPDESRFISDRFAESPWVSNYKVMQEEMAQRDVLTANRDRRVWAVARGGDLAVDDSNVPPVTEVESNKPGPKGDRSHEFLGGEEAIAQMSVHSGMKVNLWADERQFPDLINPLQMAWDTRGRLWVAVWRDYPGRRPLGDKGDSLLIFEDTDQDGRADKVTPFLEGLNAPTGFQFYQDGVMIMQAPDFWFVRDTDGDGRADWKERVLMGLDSADSHHTANALAYDPGGAMYLSDGVFHRTQVETPTGPLRNNDAAIYRFEPRTGKFETYISYGFANPHGKVFDRWGNGIITDATGNANYFDAPFSGRLDHPAKHPGMRQF
;
A
#
# COMPACT_ATOMS: atom_id res chain seq x y z
N MET A 1 -72.07 31.65 31.03
CA MET A 1 -70.65 31.37 31.26
C MET A 1 -70.26 30.08 30.52
N LYS A 2 -69.84 30.17 29.27
CA LYS A 2 -69.12 29.12 28.52
C LYS A 2 -68.23 29.83 27.51
N VAL A 3 -66.93 29.91 27.82
CA VAL A 3 -65.90 30.52 26.99
C VAL A 3 -65.41 29.45 26.02
N LEU A 4 -65.52 29.72 24.72
CA LEU A 4 -64.94 28.92 23.65
C LEU A 4 -63.48 29.35 23.48
N PHE A 5 -62.54 28.45 23.76
CA PHE A 5 -61.12 28.65 23.43
C PHE A 5 -60.85 28.13 22.02
N THR A 6 -60.55 29.05 21.10
CA THR A 6 -60.04 28.73 19.77
C THR A 6 -58.52 28.58 19.88
N VAL A 7 -58.01 27.36 19.70
CA VAL A 7 -56.56 27.09 19.64
C VAL A 7 -56.10 27.33 18.20
N LEU A 8 -55.26 28.35 18.01
CA LEU A 8 -54.53 28.60 16.76
C LEU A 8 -53.31 27.66 16.72
N SER A 9 -53.32 26.66 15.85
CA SER A 9 -52.11 25.88 15.55
C SER A 9 -51.23 26.66 14.59
N ALA A 10 -50.13 27.23 15.10
CA ALA A 10 -49.06 27.76 14.28
C ALA A 10 -48.28 26.60 13.63
N MET A 11 -48.41 26.44 12.31
CA MET A 11 -47.50 25.59 11.54
C MET A 11 -46.12 26.25 11.52
N LEU A 12 -45.17 25.69 12.26
CA LEU A 12 -43.75 25.93 12.02
C LEU A 12 -43.40 25.30 10.67
N VAL A 13 -43.26 26.12 9.64
CA VAL A 13 -42.54 25.74 8.42
C VAL A 13 -41.07 25.64 8.82
N ALA A 14 -40.56 24.41 8.94
CA ALA A 14 -39.14 24.17 9.09
C ALA A 14 -38.45 24.70 7.83
N ALA A 15 -37.73 25.81 7.95
CA ALA A 15 -36.88 26.31 6.87
C ALA A 15 -35.83 25.22 6.57
N ALA A 16 -35.76 24.79 5.31
CA ALA A 16 -34.69 23.92 4.87
C ALA A 16 -33.34 24.60 5.21
N PRO A 17 -32.36 23.88 5.78
CA PRO A 17 -31.06 24.47 6.07
C PRO A 17 -30.48 25.02 4.77
N ALA A 18 -29.99 26.27 4.82
CA ALA A 18 -29.29 26.87 3.69
C ALA A 18 -28.13 25.95 3.27
N ALA A 19 -28.05 25.63 1.98
CA ALA A 19 -26.96 24.82 1.45
C ALA A 19 -25.61 25.48 1.80
N ALA A 20 -24.71 24.72 2.43
CA ALA A 20 -23.37 25.20 2.74
C ALA A 20 -22.64 25.55 1.42
N ALA A 21 -21.82 26.60 1.44
CA ALA A 21 -21.02 26.94 0.26
C ALA A 21 -20.04 25.79 -0.07
N PRO A 22 -19.84 25.45 -1.36
CA PRO A 22 -18.92 24.39 -1.74
C PRO A 22 -17.47 24.75 -1.35
N ALA A 23 -16.72 23.78 -0.85
CA ALA A 23 -15.30 23.93 -0.54
C ALA A 23 -14.45 24.09 -1.81
N VAL A 24 -14.94 23.60 -2.96
CA VAL A 24 -14.29 23.75 -4.27
C VAL A 24 -15.30 23.74 -5.41
N GLN A 25 -14.97 24.43 -6.48
CA GLN A 25 -15.64 24.30 -7.77
C GLN A 25 -14.67 23.65 -8.76
N LEU A 26 -15.06 22.51 -9.33
CA LEU A 26 -14.29 21.82 -10.36
C LEU A 26 -14.62 22.41 -11.74
N GLN A 27 -13.63 22.38 -12.62
CA GLN A 27 -13.68 22.89 -13.98
C GLN A 27 -13.37 21.77 -14.97
N LYS A 28 -13.71 22.01 -16.24
CA LYS A 28 -13.46 21.06 -17.31
C LYS A 28 -11.95 20.84 -17.49
N ASN A 29 -11.56 19.57 -17.62
CA ASN A 29 -10.18 19.10 -17.71
C ASN A 29 -9.34 19.43 -16.47
N ASP A 30 -9.94 19.54 -15.29
CA ASP A 30 -9.19 19.67 -14.05
C ASP A 30 -8.40 18.39 -13.75
N HIS A 31 -7.15 18.59 -13.36
CA HIS A 31 -6.29 17.58 -12.77
C HIS A 31 -6.34 17.71 -11.24
N VAL A 32 -6.97 16.74 -10.58
CA VAL A 32 -7.07 16.66 -9.12
C VAL A 32 -5.96 15.76 -8.59
N ALA A 33 -5.07 16.33 -7.79
CA ALA A 33 -4.06 15.59 -7.05
C ALA A 33 -4.55 15.38 -5.60
N ILE A 34 -4.50 14.13 -5.13
CA ILE A 34 -4.79 13.79 -3.74
C ILE A 34 -3.46 13.56 -3.04
N VAL A 35 -3.18 14.24 -1.93
CA VAL A 35 -1.97 14.05 -1.11
C VAL A 35 -2.38 13.77 0.33
N GLY A 36 -1.56 13.02 1.06
CA GLY A 36 -1.82 12.77 2.47
C GLY A 36 -1.39 11.40 2.93
N ASN A 37 -1.98 11.03 4.07
CA ASN A 37 -1.63 9.88 4.89
C ASN A 37 -2.44 8.61 4.52
N ALA A 38 -2.64 7.65 5.45
CA ALA A 38 -3.29 6.37 5.13
C ALA A 38 -4.74 6.49 4.67
N LEU A 39 -5.51 7.49 5.11
CA LEU A 39 -6.93 7.60 4.73
C LEU A 39 -7.11 7.71 3.19
N PRO A 40 -6.52 8.71 2.51
CA PRO A 40 -6.58 8.76 1.06
C PRO A 40 -5.82 7.62 0.38
N ASP A 41 -4.70 7.14 0.94
CA ASP A 41 -3.92 6.02 0.38
C ASP A 41 -4.79 4.75 0.30
N ARG A 42 -5.58 4.47 1.33
CA ARG A 42 -6.42 3.26 1.38
C ARG A 42 -7.73 3.41 0.61
N MET A 43 -8.41 4.55 0.68
CA MET A 43 -9.74 4.71 0.08
C MET A 43 -9.75 4.57 -1.45
N GLN A 44 -8.60 4.79 -2.12
CA GLN A 44 -8.49 4.67 -3.58
C GLN A 44 -8.75 3.26 -4.09
N HIS A 45 -8.52 2.25 -3.24
CA HIS A 45 -8.76 0.84 -3.57
C HIS A 45 -10.23 0.47 -3.55
N ASP A 46 -11.08 1.27 -2.87
CA ASP A 46 -12.53 1.14 -2.90
C ASP A 46 -13.19 2.08 -3.92
N GLY A 47 -12.60 3.27 -4.16
CA GLY A 47 -13.00 4.21 -5.22
C GLY A 47 -14.33 4.95 -4.98
N HIS A 48 -14.92 4.86 -3.78
CA HIS A 48 -16.28 5.40 -3.52
C HIS A 48 -16.38 6.92 -3.65
N LEU A 49 -15.47 7.69 -3.04
CA LEU A 49 -15.52 9.16 -3.11
C LEU A 49 -15.30 9.66 -4.54
N GLU A 50 -14.31 9.10 -5.23
CA GLU A 50 -14.02 9.44 -6.63
C GLU A 50 -15.21 9.13 -7.54
N THR A 51 -15.90 8.00 -7.31
CA THR A 51 -17.12 7.63 -8.04
C THR A 51 -18.19 8.72 -7.90
N LEU A 52 -18.43 9.22 -6.68
CA LEU A 52 -19.43 10.26 -6.46
C LEU A 52 -19.03 11.60 -7.12
N ILE A 53 -17.75 11.96 -7.06
CA ILE A 53 -17.22 13.17 -7.71
C ILE A 53 -17.44 13.08 -9.23
N VAL A 54 -17.02 11.99 -9.87
CA VAL A 54 -17.13 11.82 -11.32
C VAL A 54 -18.59 11.69 -11.77
N ALA A 55 -19.42 10.96 -11.03
CA ALA A 55 -20.85 10.82 -11.33
C ALA A 55 -21.62 12.15 -11.24
N ALA A 56 -21.20 13.06 -10.36
CA ALA A 56 -21.81 14.38 -10.24
C ALA A 56 -21.36 15.37 -11.33
N HIS A 57 -20.31 15.03 -12.08
CA HIS A 57 -19.62 15.90 -13.03
C HIS A 57 -19.15 15.16 -14.31
N PRO A 58 -20.02 14.37 -14.97
CA PRO A 58 -19.63 13.51 -16.10
C PRO A 58 -19.13 14.28 -17.34
N GLU A 59 -19.39 15.58 -17.42
CA GLU A 59 -19.01 16.49 -18.50
C GLU A 59 -17.63 17.16 -18.32
N LEU A 60 -17.03 17.03 -17.13
CA LEU A 60 -15.81 17.75 -16.77
C LEU A 60 -14.51 17.04 -17.19
N ASP A 61 -14.56 15.79 -17.66
CA ASP A 61 -13.36 15.03 -18.09
C ASP A 61 -12.21 15.11 -17.06
N LEU A 62 -12.54 14.88 -15.78
CA LEU A 62 -11.60 15.04 -14.66
C LEU A 62 -10.49 13.98 -14.70
N THR A 63 -9.26 14.40 -14.45
CA THR A 63 -8.12 13.50 -14.22
C THR A 63 -7.79 13.47 -12.74
N ILE A 64 -7.88 12.32 -12.08
CA ILE A 64 -7.67 12.21 -10.63
C ILE A 64 -6.48 11.29 -10.36
N ARG A 65 -5.50 11.78 -9.59
CA ARG A 65 -4.24 11.11 -9.26
C ARG A 65 -3.99 11.13 -7.76
N ASN A 66 -3.80 9.94 -7.18
CA ASN A 66 -3.52 9.81 -5.77
C ASN A 66 -2.01 9.70 -5.51
N LEU A 67 -1.47 10.72 -4.85
CA LEU A 67 -0.08 10.87 -4.44
C LEU A 67 0.08 10.68 -2.93
N ALA A 68 -0.92 10.11 -2.25
CA ALA A 68 -0.84 9.79 -0.83
C ALA A 68 0.10 8.62 -0.57
N ALA A 69 0.70 8.62 0.62
CA ALA A 69 1.36 7.47 1.18
C ALA A 69 1.10 7.39 2.68
N THR A 70 0.79 6.18 3.17
CA THR A 70 0.65 5.90 4.60
C THR A 70 1.82 6.49 5.38
N GLY A 71 1.49 7.15 6.49
CA GLY A 71 2.43 7.81 7.38
C GLY A 71 2.89 9.19 6.91
N ASP A 72 2.44 9.73 5.78
CA ASP A 72 2.78 11.10 5.41
C ASP A 72 2.21 12.11 6.42
N GLU A 73 3.00 13.14 6.69
CA GLU A 73 2.61 14.37 7.40
C GLU A 73 2.74 15.56 6.44
N VAL A 74 2.35 16.76 6.89
CA VAL A 74 2.53 17.99 6.11
C VAL A 74 3.98 18.13 5.63
N VAL A 75 4.94 17.94 6.54
CA VAL A 75 6.39 18.09 6.29
C VAL A 75 7.11 16.74 6.16
N THR A 76 6.82 15.79 7.05
CA THR A 76 7.53 14.50 7.10
C THR A 76 6.98 13.54 6.04
N ARG A 77 7.76 13.24 5.00
CA ARG A 77 7.39 12.27 3.96
C ARG A 77 8.60 11.44 3.58
N HIS A 78 8.59 10.16 3.96
CA HIS A 78 9.72 9.28 3.66
C HIS A 78 9.53 8.67 2.27
N ARG A 79 10.55 8.78 1.42
CA ARG A 79 10.61 8.22 0.06
C ARG A 79 12.02 7.74 -0.24
N SER A 80 12.17 6.89 -1.25
CA SER A 80 13.48 6.55 -1.79
C SER A 80 14.24 7.80 -2.24
N GLU A 81 15.57 7.70 -2.21
CA GLU A 81 16.44 8.74 -2.75
C GLU A 81 16.05 9.08 -4.20
N ASN A 82 16.11 10.37 -4.58
CA ASN A 82 15.78 10.87 -5.91
C ASN A 82 14.35 10.52 -6.43
N PHE A 83 13.41 10.20 -5.54
CA PHE A 83 11.99 10.00 -5.88
C PHE A 83 11.31 11.28 -6.43
N GLY A 84 11.88 12.45 -6.16
CA GLY A 84 11.29 13.75 -6.48
C GLY A 84 10.59 14.39 -5.29
N SER A 85 10.54 15.71 -5.28
CA SER A 85 9.87 16.49 -4.24
C SER A 85 8.33 16.40 -4.37
N PRO A 86 7.56 16.73 -3.32
CA PRO A 86 6.10 16.86 -3.45
C PRO A 86 5.68 17.82 -4.58
N ASN A 87 6.42 18.89 -4.82
CA ASN A 87 6.14 19.84 -5.90
C ASN A 87 6.41 19.24 -7.28
N ASP A 88 7.49 18.46 -7.43
CA ASP A 88 7.83 17.80 -8.70
C ASP A 88 6.71 16.83 -9.11
N TRP A 89 6.10 16.14 -8.14
CA TRP A 89 4.98 15.24 -8.38
C TRP A 89 3.68 15.98 -8.71
N LEU A 90 3.39 17.09 -8.02
CA LEU A 90 2.24 17.94 -8.35
C LEU A 90 2.38 18.55 -9.76
N GLU A 91 3.58 18.95 -10.15
CA GLU A 91 3.90 19.41 -11.51
C GLU A 91 3.74 18.28 -12.53
N ARG A 92 4.27 17.08 -12.25
CA ARG A 92 4.14 15.91 -13.14
C ARG A 92 2.69 15.55 -13.43
N VAL A 93 1.82 15.61 -12.43
CA VAL A 93 0.37 15.34 -12.61
C VAL A 93 -0.42 16.55 -13.06
N LYS A 94 0.25 17.71 -13.24
CA LYS A 94 -0.32 18.99 -13.67
C LYS A 94 -1.46 19.46 -12.77
N ALA A 95 -1.27 19.42 -11.45
CA ALA A 95 -2.34 19.66 -10.49
C ALA A 95 -3.00 21.04 -10.64
N ASP A 96 -4.30 21.05 -10.96
CA ASP A 96 -5.18 22.23 -10.92
C ASP A 96 -5.87 22.37 -9.55
N VAL A 97 -6.11 21.22 -8.91
CA VAL A 97 -6.78 21.09 -7.62
C VAL A 97 -5.97 20.14 -6.75
N VAL A 98 -5.77 20.49 -5.48
CA VAL A 98 -5.07 19.66 -4.49
C VAL A 98 -6.02 19.34 -3.34
N PHE A 99 -6.31 18.05 -3.16
CA PHE A 99 -7.00 17.54 -1.98
C PHE A 99 -5.97 17.01 -0.99
N ALA A 100 -5.86 17.66 0.16
CA ALA A 100 -4.79 17.41 1.13
C ALA A 100 -5.36 16.86 2.45
N PHE A 101 -4.99 15.62 2.79
CA PHE A 101 -5.42 14.89 3.98
C PHE A 101 -4.25 14.79 4.97
N PHE A 102 -4.28 15.61 6.02
CA PHE A 102 -3.23 15.66 7.04
C PHE A 102 -3.85 15.72 8.44
N GLY A 103 -3.01 15.69 9.47
CA GLY A 103 -3.42 15.90 10.86
C GLY A 103 -3.55 14.62 11.69
N PHE A 104 -3.71 13.44 11.07
CA PHE A 104 -3.79 12.18 11.83
C PHE A 104 -2.47 11.87 12.53
N ASN A 105 -1.38 11.78 11.76
CA ASN A 105 -0.05 11.47 12.28
C ASN A 105 0.46 12.57 13.22
N GLU A 106 0.19 13.83 12.89
CA GLU A 106 0.59 14.98 13.69
C GLU A 106 -0.17 15.03 15.04
N SER A 107 -1.41 14.54 15.09
CA SER A 107 -2.25 14.58 16.31
C SER A 107 -1.65 13.84 17.51
N PHE A 108 -0.76 12.87 17.28
CA PHE A 108 -0.10 12.12 18.34
C PHE A 108 0.90 12.96 19.16
N ALA A 109 1.29 14.14 18.68
CA ALA A 109 2.04 15.11 19.47
C ALA A 109 1.18 15.85 20.51
N GLY A 110 -0.14 15.64 20.51
CA GLY A 110 -1.09 16.27 21.43
C GLY A 110 -1.08 17.79 21.32
N GLU A 111 -1.47 18.46 22.40
CA GLU A 111 -1.51 19.93 22.48
C GLU A 111 -0.13 20.58 22.25
N ALA A 112 0.94 19.93 22.71
CA ALA A 112 2.31 20.43 22.57
C ALA A 112 2.76 20.56 21.09
N GLY A 113 2.20 19.76 20.18
CA GLY A 113 2.51 19.82 18.74
C GLY A 113 1.72 20.86 17.95
N LEU A 114 0.68 21.47 18.54
CA LEU A 114 -0.34 22.23 17.79
C LEU A 114 0.22 23.48 17.10
N GLU A 115 1.07 24.23 17.79
CA GLU A 115 1.69 25.45 17.24
C GLU A 115 2.62 25.13 16.05
N LYS A 116 3.39 24.05 16.17
CA LYS A 116 4.24 23.58 15.06
C LYS A 116 3.38 23.15 13.87
N PHE A 117 2.35 22.34 14.11
CA PHE A 117 1.44 21.88 13.05
C PHE A 117 0.76 23.05 12.34
N ARG A 118 0.29 24.06 13.10
CA ARG A 118 -0.30 25.29 12.54
C ARG A 118 0.67 25.99 11.60
N SER A 119 1.92 26.17 12.03
CA SER A 119 2.95 26.83 11.23
C SER A 119 3.31 26.03 9.97
N ASP A 120 3.49 24.72 10.10
CA ASP A 120 3.82 23.83 8.98
C ASP A 120 2.71 23.82 7.93
N LEU A 121 1.44 23.73 8.37
CA LEU A 121 0.29 23.71 7.48
C LEU A 121 0.09 25.06 6.77
N ASP A 122 0.25 26.18 7.48
CA ASP A 122 0.20 27.52 6.90
C ASP A 122 1.30 27.72 5.84
N ASN A 123 2.52 27.29 6.13
CA ASN A 123 3.63 27.32 5.19
C ASN A 123 3.36 26.46 3.95
N TYR A 124 2.87 25.24 4.14
CA TYR A 124 2.48 24.34 3.05
C TYR A 124 1.45 24.98 2.12
N LEU A 125 0.39 25.58 2.67
CA LEU A 125 -0.66 26.24 1.88
C LEU A 125 -0.09 27.44 1.10
N LYS A 126 0.70 28.30 1.75
CA LYS A 126 1.32 29.47 1.11
C LYS A 126 2.24 29.08 -0.04
N GLN A 127 3.10 28.07 0.20
CA GLN A 127 4.01 27.56 -0.83
C GLN A 127 3.25 26.94 -2.00
N THR A 128 2.28 26.06 -1.72
CA THR A 128 1.50 25.38 -2.76
C THR A 128 0.68 26.39 -3.59
N LYS A 129 0.08 27.40 -2.96
CA LYS A 129 -0.65 28.47 -3.67
C LYS A 129 0.25 29.33 -4.55
N ALA A 130 1.53 29.46 -4.24
CA ALA A 130 2.47 30.25 -5.05
C ALA A 130 2.89 29.53 -6.34
N MET A 131 2.57 28.24 -6.48
CA MET A 131 2.95 27.43 -7.63
C MET A 131 1.92 27.52 -8.77
N ASN A 132 2.32 27.08 -9.97
CA ASN A 132 1.46 26.94 -11.14
C ASN A 132 1.77 25.61 -11.85
N TYR A 133 1.41 24.50 -11.21
CA TYR A 133 1.77 23.15 -11.67
C TYR A 133 1.17 22.79 -13.05
N SER A 134 -0.03 23.27 -13.34
CA SER A 134 -0.75 22.93 -14.58
C SER A 134 -0.53 23.93 -15.72
N GLY A 135 0.05 25.09 -15.42
CA GLY A 135 0.07 26.25 -16.31
C GLY A 135 -1.21 27.10 -16.29
N LYS A 136 -2.29 26.66 -15.61
CA LYS A 136 -3.59 27.36 -15.58
C LYS A 136 -3.75 28.35 -14.41
N GLY A 137 -2.72 28.53 -13.58
CA GLY A 137 -2.69 29.43 -12.44
C GLY A 137 -2.46 28.71 -11.10
N SER A 138 -2.64 29.42 -9.99
CA SER A 138 -2.52 28.84 -8.65
C SER A 138 -3.49 27.66 -8.46
N PRO A 139 -3.04 26.55 -7.86
CA PRO A 139 -3.91 25.42 -7.59
C PRO A 139 -4.99 25.79 -6.57
N ARG A 140 -6.20 25.24 -6.76
CA ARG A 140 -7.27 25.29 -5.76
C ARG A 140 -7.00 24.21 -4.72
N ILE A 141 -6.94 24.57 -3.43
CA ILE A 141 -6.60 23.63 -2.37
C ILE A 141 -7.82 23.38 -1.50
N VAL A 142 -8.05 22.11 -1.14
CA VAL A 142 -9.01 21.69 -0.13
C VAL A 142 -8.30 20.84 0.92
N LEU A 143 -8.36 21.28 2.16
CA LEU A 143 -7.92 20.48 3.30
C LEU A 143 -9.04 19.54 3.75
N PHE A 144 -8.71 18.29 4.02
CA PHE A 144 -9.59 17.31 4.64
C PHE A 144 -9.05 16.99 6.02
N SER A 145 -9.90 17.14 7.04
CA SER A 145 -9.52 16.69 8.39
C SER A 145 -9.36 15.17 8.42
N PRO A 146 -8.70 14.62 9.46
CA PRO A 146 -8.80 13.21 9.78
C PRO A 146 -10.25 12.77 10.03
N ILE A 147 -10.52 11.47 9.96
CA ILE A 147 -11.71 10.87 10.55
C ILE A 147 -11.52 10.65 12.05
N ALA A 148 -12.61 10.47 12.79
CA ALA A 148 -12.54 9.98 14.16
C ALA A 148 -12.08 8.52 14.21
N THR A 149 -11.50 8.12 15.34
CA THR A 149 -11.22 6.72 15.64
C THR A 149 -12.47 6.01 16.16
N GLU A 150 -12.66 4.78 15.70
CA GLU A 150 -13.68 3.86 16.16
C GLU A 150 -13.15 3.09 17.38
N GLN A 151 -13.96 2.96 18.43
CA GLN A 151 -13.69 1.93 19.43
C GLN A 151 -14.04 0.58 18.79
N PRO A 152 -13.11 -0.39 18.69
CA PRO A 152 -13.38 -1.67 18.02
C PRO A 152 -14.43 -2.51 18.77
N LEU A 153 -15.18 -3.33 18.04
CA LEU A 153 -16.11 -4.31 18.64
C LEU A 153 -15.36 -5.49 19.26
N ASP A 154 -14.27 -5.91 18.62
CA ASP A 154 -13.35 -6.90 19.19
C ASP A 154 -12.55 -6.25 20.33
N ARG A 155 -12.69 -6.80 21.53
CA ARG A 155 -12.06 -6.28 22.76
C ARG A 155 -10.55 -6.50 22.78
N ASN A 156 -10.00 -7.31 21.89
CA ASN A 156 -8.55 -7.50 21.79
C ASN A 156 -7.85 -6.32 21.10
N PHE A 157 -8.58 -5.52 20.31
CA PHE A 157 -8.04 -4.32 19.70
C PHE A 157 -8.22 -3.12 20.63
N GLU A 158 -7.12 -2.41 20.88
CA GLU A 158 -7.11 -1.25 21.76
C GLU A 158 -6.87 0.04 20.98
N VAL A 159 -7.76 1.01 21.19
CA VAL A 159 -7.61 2.37 20.66
C VAL A 159 -7.60 3.34 21.83
N PRO A 160 -6.50 4.10 22.04
CA PRO A 160 -6.41 5.05 23.15
C PRO A 160 -7.56 6.07 23.15
N ALA A 161 -8.21 6.25 24.30
CA ALA A 161 -9.38 7.11 24.44
C ALA A 161 -9.11 8.58 24.07
N GLY A 162 -7.89 9.07 24.32
CA GLY A 162 -7.49 10.46 24.02
C GLY A 162 -7.25 10.76 22.53
N ASN A 163 -7.28 9.75 21.64
CA ASN A 163 -7.05 9.99 20.21
C ASN A 163 -8.09 10.95 19.62
N ASN A 164 -9.37 10.76 19.93
CA ASN A 164 -10.42 11.63 19.40
C ASN A 164 -10.36 13.05 19.97
N ASP A 165 -9.83 13.23 21.18
CA ASP A 165 -9.62 14.57 21.75
C ASP A 165 -8.53 15.33 20.96
N ASN A 166 -7.40 14.67 20.69
CA ASN A 166 -6.35 15.23 19.85
C ASN A 166 -6.83 15.50 18.42
N LEU A 167 -7.52 14.54 17.79
CA LEU A 167 -8.03 14.72 16.42
C LEU A 167 -9.03 15.88 16.33
N ALA A 168 -9.84 16.12 17.36
CA ALA A 168 -10.72 17.28 17.43
C ALA A 168 -9.94 18.61 17.48
N LEU A 169 -8.84 18.67 18.25
CA LEU A 169 -7.96 19.85 18.31
C LEU A 169 -7.33 20.14 16.95
N TYR A 170 -6.74 19.13 16.32
CA TYR A 170 -6.05 19.28 15.03
C TYR A 170 -7.04 19.61 13.91
N THR A 171 -8.23 19.00 13.91
CA THR A 171 -9.33 19.34 12.97
C THR A 171 -9.70 20.82 13.06
N ARG A 172 -9.86 21.35 14.28
CA ARG A 172 -10.17 22.77 14.50
C ARG A 172 -9.07 23.67 13.95
N THR A 173 -7.81 23.37 14.27
CA THR A 173 -6.66 24.12 13.78
C THR A 173 -6.55 24.08 12.26
N MET A 174 -6.84 22.95 11.61
CA MET A 174 -6.89 22.86 10.14
C MET A 174 -7.96 23.81 9.56
N GLY A 175 -9.15 23.84 10.15
CA GLY A 175 -10.22 24.76 9.72
C GLY A 175 -9.83 26.23 9.87
N GLU A 176 -9.19 26.60 10.98
CA GLU A 176 -8.69 27.96 11.22
C GLU A 176 -7.61 28.37 10.21
N VAL A 177 -6.63 27.49 9.95
CA VAL A 177 -5.55 27.73 8.97
C VAL A 177 -6.10 27.79 7.55
N ALA A 178 -7.09 26.95 7.22
CA ALA A 178 -7.76 26.98 5.92
C ALA A 178 -8.47 28.32 5.69
N ALA A 179 -9.24 28.78 6.69
CA ALA A 179 -9.92 30.07 6.64
C ALA A 179 -8.94 31.24 6.52
N ALA A 180 -7.86 31.24 7.31
CA ALA A 180 -6.83 32.28 7.25
C ALA A 180 -6.12 32.35 5.89
N ASN A 181 -6.01 31.21 5.19
CA ASN A 181 -5.41 31.12 3.86
C ASN A 181 -6.43 31.19 2.71
N GLY A 182 -7.73 31.30 3.00
CA GLY A 182 -8.80 31.32 1.99
C GLY A 182 -8.83 30.08 1.10
N VAL A 183 -8.61 28.90 1.67
CA VAL A 183 -8.69 27.61 0.96
C VAL A 183 -9.89 26.79 1.45
N GLY A 184 -10.32 25.79 0.68
CA GLY A 184 -11.43 24.91 1.06
C GLY A 184 -11.09 24.05 2.27
N PHE A 185 -12.09 23.73 3.09
CA PHE A 185 -11.95 22.81 4.21
C PHE A 185 -13.14 21.87 4.30
N VAL A 186 -12.86 20.58 4.47
CA VAL A 186 -13.85 19.52 4.67
C VAL A 186 -13.58 18.87 6.02
N ASP A 187 -14.49 19.08 6.97
CA ASP A 187 -14.50 18.38 8.26
C ASP A 187 -15.06 16.96 8.05
N LEU A 188 -14.18 15.97 8.10
CA LEU A 188 -14.53 14.56 8.16
C LEU A 188 -14.65 14.04 9.60
N PHE A 189 -13.97 14.66 10.57
CA PHE A 189 -13.88 14.18 11.95
C PHE A 189 -15.24 14.18 12.63
N SER A 190 -15.91 15.33 12.67
CA SER A 190 -17.19 15.47 13.39
C SER A 190 -18.29 14.54 12.84
N PRO A 191 -18.54 14.50 11.52
CA PRO A 191 -19.55 13.60 10.97
C PRO A 191 -19.13 12.13 11.01
N SER A 192 -17.85 11.79 10.83
CA SER A 192 -17.41 10.39 10.94
C SER A 192 -17.55 9.86 12.36
N ARG A 193 -17.29 10.68 13.39
CA ARG A 193 -17.54 10.29 14.79
C ARG A 193 -18.98 9.83 15.01
N SER A 194 -19.94 10.65 14.57
CA SER A 194 -21.36 10.32 14.70
C SER A 194 -21.73 9.04 13.94
N LEU A 195 -21.19 8.87 12.72
CA LEU A 195 -21.39 7.67 11.92
C LEU A 195 -20.84 6.41 12.62
N LEU A 196 -19.62 6.47 13.15
CA LEU A 196 -18.96 5.36 13.82
C LEU A 196 -19.70 4.97 15.11
N GLU A 197 -20.09 5.95 15.93
CA GLU A 197 -20.89 5.73 17.14
C GLU A 197 -22.23 5.05 16.78
N GLN A 198 -22.94 5.55 15.76
CA GLN A 198 -24.21 4.98 15.31
C GLN A 198 -24.09 3.55 14.78
N MET A 199 -23.04 3.23 14.01
CA MET A 199 -22.84 1.88 13.49
C MET A 199 -22.42 0.91 14.60
N ARG A 200 -21.63 1.36 15.56
CA ARG A 200 -21.26 0.57 16.74
C ARG A 200 -22.48 0.20 17.58
N GLU A 201 -23.43 1.11 17.77
CA GLU A 201 -24.71 0.80 18.44
C GLU A 201 -25.52 -0.29 17.73
N GLN A 202 -25.30 -0.46 16.42
CA GLN A 202 -25.88 -1.53 15.60
C GLN A 202 -24.99 -2.79 15.54
N ASN A 203 -23.95 -2.87 16.37
CA ASN A 203 -22.96 -3.95 16.38
C ASN A 203 -22.26 -4.15 15.02
N ARG A 204 -21.92 -3.05 14.34
CA ARG A 204 -21.22 -3.03 13.05
C ARG A 204 -19.95 -2.19 13.16
N SER A 205 -18.80 -2.77 12.82
CA SER A 205 -17.53 -2.05 12.76
C SER A 205 -17.32 -1.51 11.35
N LEU A 206 -16.96 -0.23 11.25
CA LEU A 206 -16.59 0.39 9.97
C LEU A 206 -15.07 0.44 9.75
N THR A 207 -14.29 0.09 10.75
CA THR A 207 -12.84 -0.01 10.69
C THR A 207 -12.37 -1.44 10.93
N ILE A 208 -11.16 -1.75 10.45
CA ILE A 208 -10.51 -3.05 10.68
C ILE A 208 -9.72 -3.09 12.00
N ASN A 209 -9.33 -1.93 12.52
CA ASN A 209 -8.43 -1.80 13.67
C ASN A 209 -8.67 -0.52 14.49
N GLY A 210 -9.84 0.11 14.33
CA GLY A 210 -10.19 1.36 14.99
C GLY A 210 -9.80 2.64 14.26
N ILE A 211 -8.89 2.59 13.28
CA ILE A 211 -8.41 3.79 12.57
C ILE A 211 -8.50 3.68 11.05
N HIS A 212 -8.40 2.47 10.48
CA HIS A 212 -8.48 2.26 9.04
C HIS A 212 -9.85 1.73 8.66
N LEU A 213 -10.56 2.46 7.79
CA LEU A 213 -11.86 2.03 7.29
C LEU A 213 -11.75 0.72 6.51
N ASN A 214 -12.76 -0.14 6.69
CA ASN A 214 -13.04 -1.25 5.79
C ASN A 214 -13.83 -0.75 4.57
N SER A 215 -14.14 -1.64 3.62
CA SER A 215 -14.84 -1.27 2.39
C SER A 215 -16.20 -0.60 2.64
N GLU A 216 -16.95 -1.08 3.64
CA GLU A 216 -18.20 -0.45 4.04
C GLU A 216 -18.00 0.92 4.68
N GLY A 217 -16.99 1.07 5.54
CA GLY A 217 -16.61 2.36 6.11
C GLY A 217 -16.30 3.40 5.04
N ASN A 218 -15.50 3.04 4.03
CA ASN A 218 -15.21 3.91 2.88
C ASN A 218 -16.48 4.27 2.09
N ARG A 219 -17.39 3.31 1.89
CA ARG A 219 -18.69 3.53 1.23
C ARG A 219 -19.56 4.54 1.98
N LEU A 220 -19.61 4.47 3.30
CA LEU A 220 -20.44 5.35 4.14
C LEU A 220 -19.79 6.73 4.40
N LEU A 221 -18.45 6.82 4.38
CA LEU A 221 -17.74 8.09 4.48
C LEU A 221 -17.85 8.91 3.18
N ALA A 222 -17.88 8.27 2.01
CA ALA A 222 -17.88 8.97 0.73
C ALA A 222 -19.00 10.03 0.58
N PRO A 223 -20.28 9.76 0.92
CA PRO A 223 -21.34 10.78 0.95
C PRO A 223 -21.08 11.95 1.90
N ILE A 224 -20.40 11.72 3.03
CA ILE A 224 -20.02 12.78 3.98
C ILE A 224 -18.98 13.70 3.32
N ALA A 225 -17.91 13.12 2.78
CA ALA A 225 -16.86 13.88 2.10
C ALA A 225 -17.39 14.64 0.87
N PHE A 226 -18.29 14.02 0.09
CA PHE A 226 -18.93 14.65 -1.07
C PHE A 226 -19.75 15.89 -0.66
N ARG A 227 -20.57 15.78 0.39
CA ARG A 227 -21.35 16.92 0.90
C ARG A 227 -20.46 18.05 1.40
N GLY A 228 -19.36 17.72 2.08
CA GLY A 228 -18.38 18.72 2.50
C GLY A 228 -17.69 19.42 1.32
N LEU A 229 -17.40 18.69 0.24
CA LEU A 229 -16.78 19.26 -0.96
C LEU A 229 -17.70 20.23 -1.71
N PHE A 230 -18.97 19.84 -1.92
CA PHE A 230 -19.84 20.51 -2.89
C PHE A 230 -21.08 21.18 -2.29
N GLY A 231 -21.32 21.04 -0.99
CA GLY A 231 -22.48 21.64 -0.32
C GLY A 231 -23.83 21.10 -0.80
N LYS A 232 -23.86 19.94 -1.45
CA LYS A 232 -25.05 19.31 -2.05
C LYS A 232 -25.04 17.80 -1.83
N GLU A 233 -26.21 17.18 -1.92
CA GLU A 233 -26.34 15.72 -1.83
C GLU A 233 -25.62 15.01 -2.99
N PRO A 234 -25.02 13.83 -2.75
CA PRO A 234 -24.40 13.03 -3.80
C PRO A 234 -25.44 12.53 -4.80
N PRO A 235 -25.03 12.27 -6.05
CA PRO A 235 -25.93 11.71 -7.05
C PRO A 235 -26.44 10.34 -6.58
N ALA A 236 -27.73 10.07 -6.82
CA ALA A 236 -28.33 8.77 -6.60
C ALA A 236 -28.23 7.93 -7.88
N GLY A 237 -27.92 6.64 -7.75
CA GLY A 237 -27.84 5.72 -8.89
C GLY A 237 -27.00 4.49 -8.60
N ASP A 238 -27.02 3.53 -9.53
CA ASP A 238 -26.07 2.41 -9.53
C ASP A 238 -24.79 2.83 -10.28
N PHE A 239 -23.71 2.96 -9.53
CA PHE A 239 -22.39 3.32 -10.05
C PHE A 239 -21.40 2.16 -10.03
N THR A 240 -21.88 0.91 -9.96
CA THR A 240 -21.00 -0.27 -9.87
C THR A 240 -20.00 -0.33 -11.03
N ARG A 241 -20.46 -0.08 -12.26
CA ARG A 241 -19.57 -0.05 -13.44
C ARG A 241 -18.57 1.10 -13.39
N LEU A 242 -19.02 2.30 -13.03
CA LEU A 242 -18.15 3.49 -12.93
C LEU A 242 -17.07 3.28 -11.87
N ARG A 243 -17.46 2.77 -10.69
CA ARG A 243 -16.53 2.40 -9.62
C ARG A 243 -15.54 1.36 -10.08
N GLY A 244 -15.97 0.33 -10.81
CA GLY A 244 -15.07 -0.68 -11.38
C GLY A 244 -14.00 -0.07 -12.30
N ALA A 245 -14.40 0.81 -13.22
CA ALA A 245 -13.47 1.52 -14.10
C ALA A 245 -12.50 2.44 -13.32
N ILE A 246 -12.98 3.11 -12.28
CA ILE A 246 -12.16 3.95 -11.39
C ILE A 246 -11.15 3.12 -10.61
N VAL A 247 -11.56 2.00 -10.02
CA VAL A 247 -10.67 1.11 -9.26
C VAL A 247 -9.60 0.50 -10.16
N GLU A 248 -9.95 0.11 -11.40
CA GLU A 248 -8.97 -0.34 -12.39
C GLU A 248 -7.94 0.75 -12.71
N LYS A 249 -8.39 1.98 -12.96
CA LYS A 249 -7.52 3.15 -13.20
C LYS A 249 -6.63 3.44 -11.99
N ASN A 250 -7.19 3.41 -10.78
CA ASN A 250 -6.45 3.64 -9.54
C ASN A 250 -5.40 2.56 -9.31
N TRP A 251 -5.70 1.31 -9.67
CA TRP A 251 -4.72 0.23 -9.61
C TRP A 251 -3.52 0.52 -10.52
N GLN A 252 -3.75 0.90 -11.79
CA GLN A 252 -2.66 1.27 -12.72
C GLN A 252 -1.81 2.42 -12.19
N TRP A 253 -2.47 3.47 -11.67
CA TRP A 253 -1.80 4.62 -11.09
C TRP A 253 -1.00 4.27 -9.81
N HIS A 254 -1.54 3.41 -8.95
CA HIS A 254 -0.84 2.99 -7.75
C HIS A 254 0.43 2.20 -8.11
N GLN A 255 0.39 1.32 -9.11
CA GLN A 255 1.60 0.65 -9.60
C GLN A 255 2.63 1.62 -10.19
N ARG A 256 2.21 2.83 -10.61
CA ARG A 256 3.09 3.89 -11.12
C ARG A 256 3.70 4.76 -10.01
N TYR A 257 2.90 5.13 -9.01
CA TYR A 257 3.33 6.02 -7.94
C TYR A 257 3.99 5.27 -6.77
N ARG A 258 3.46 4.11 -6.42
CA ARG A 258 3.97 3.17 -5.40
C ARG A 258 4.52 1.93 -6.08
N THR A 259 5.39 2.14 -7.07
CA THR A 259 6.02 1.04 -7.80
C THR A 259 6.82 0.14 -6.86
N VAL A 260 6.73 -1.17 -7.08
CA VAL A 260 7.68 -2.12 -6.49
C VAL A 260 9.05 -1.85 -7.10
N ASP A 261 10.08 -2.04 -6.29
CA ASP A 261 11.50 -1.86 -6.64
C ASP A 261 11.92 -0.40 -6.91
N GLY A 262 11.30 0.56 -6.20
CA GLY A 262 11.54 2.00 -6.33
C GLY A 262 13.00 2.48 -6.15
N TYR A 263 13.86 1.72 -5.49
CA TYR A 263 15.29 2.01 -5.33
C TYR A 263 16.08 1.75 -6.62
N ASN A 264 15.63 0.80 -7.46
CA ASN A 264 16.12 0.63 -8.83
C ASN A 264 15.52 1.65 -9.79
N VAL A 265 14.28 2.10 -9.55
CA VAL A 265 13.63 3.13 -10.39
C VAL A 265 14.20 4.54 -10.13
N TYR A 266 14.36 4.90 -8.86
CA TYR A 266 14.70 6.26 -8.42
C TYR A 266 15.99 6.30 -7.59
N GLY A 267 16.18 5.34 -6.68
CA GLY A 267 17.25 5.34 -5.68
C GLY A 267 18.66 5.13 -6.23
N GLY A 268 19.60 4.78 -5.35
CA GLY A 268 21.00 4.61 -5.71
C GLY A 268 21.23 3.53 -6.78
N ARG A 269 20.47 2.43 -6.75
CA ARG A 269 20.59 1.35 -7.75
C ARG A 269 20.15 1.75 -9.16
N SER A 270 19.40 2.84 -9.31
CA SER A 270 19.08 3.39 -10.64
C SER A 270 20.33 3.80 -11.44
N ALA A 271 21.47 4.04 -10.77
CA ALA A 271 22.74 4.35 -11.41
C ALA A 271 23.49 3.14 -11.97
N LEU A 272 23.08 1.91 -11.67
CA LEU A 272 23.72 0.73 -12.24
C LEU A 272 23.50 0.70 -13.75
N ALA A 273 24.59 0.75 -14.50
CA ALA A 273 24.56 0.68 -15.96
C ALA A 273 25.36 -0.52 -16.47
N TYR A 274 24.70 -1.35 -17.27
CA TYR A 274 25.22 -2.59 -17.80
C TYR A 274 25.66 -2.41 -19.26
N ARG A 275 26.79 -3.01 -19.61
CA ARG A 275 27.28 -3.11 -20.98
C ARG A 275 27.33 -4.57 -21.44
N PRO A 276 26.39 -5.01 -22.30
CA PRO A 276 26.23 -6.42 -22.70
C PRO A 276 27.44 -7.10 -23.34
N ASP A 277 28.15 -6.39 -24.22
CA ASP A 277 29.30 -6.90 -24.98
C ASP A 277 30.55 -7.11 -24.12
N GLU A 278 30.66 -6.41 -23.00
CA GLU A 278 31.79 -6.52 -22.06
C GLU A 278 31.44 -7.28 -20.78
N SER A 279 30.17 -7.67 -20.59
CA SER A 279 29.66 -8.20 -19.32
C SER A 279 30.07 -7.35 -18.09
N ARG A 280 30.07 -6.02 -18.26
CA ARG A 280 30.61 -5.06 -17.28
C ARG A 280 29.54 -4.11 -16.77
N PHE A 281 29.72 -3.64 -15.53
CA PHE A 281 28.89 -2.62 -14.90
C PHE A 281 29.69 -1.36 -14.58
N ILE A 282 29.03 -0.20 -14.67
CA ILE A 282 29.47 1.07 -14.10
C ILE A 282 28.34 1.67 -13.25
N SER A 283 28.68 2.71 -12.48
CA SER A 283 27.70 3.50 -11.73
C SER A 283 27.54 4.87 -12.38
N ASP A 284 26.62 4.96 -13.34
CA ASP A 284 26.21 6.19 -14.01
C ASP A 284 24.74 6.11 -14.41
N ARG A 285 23.91 6.93 -13.78
CA ARG A 285 22.46 7.00 -14.01
C ARG A 285 22.10 7.37 -15.44
N PHE A 286 22.89 8.24 -16.05
CA PHE A 286 22.63 8.82 -17.37
C PHE A 286 23.62 8.30 -18.41
N ALA A 287 24.19 7.10 -18.17
CA ALA A 287 25.13 6.48 -19.08
C ALA A 287 24.56 6.41 -20.50
N GLU A 288 25.35 6.88 -21.47
CA GLU A 288 24.97 6.85 -22.88
C GLU A 288 25.24 5.47 -23.51
N SER A 289 24.65 5.23 -24.68
CA SER A 289 24.92 4.05 -25.50
C SER A 289 26.42 3.80 -25.66
N PRO A 290 26.91 2.55 -25.52
CA PRO A 290 26.16 1.30 -25.48
C PRO A 290 25.71 0.84 -24.07
N TRP A 291 25.85 1.66 -23.04
CA TRP A 291 25.41 1.32 -21.69
C TRP A 291 23.89 1.39 -21.55
N VAL A 292 23.34 0.50 -20.74
CA VAL A 292 21.91 0.49 -20.39
C VAL A 292 21.79 0.59 -18.88
N SER A 293 21.33 1.74 -18.38
CA SER A 293 21.11 1.96 -16.95
C SER A 293 19.74 1.47 -16.48
N ASN A 294 19.67 1.06 -15.22
CA ASN A 294 18.40 0.76 -14.55
C ASN A 294 17.45 1.96 -14.65
N TYR A 295 17.95 3.18 -14.44
CA TYR A 295 17.15 4.40 -14.60
C TYR A 295 16.50 4.49 -15.98
N LYS A 296 17.24 4.29 -17.07
CA LYS A 296 16.69 4.40 -18.42
C LYS A 296 15.52 3.43 -18.62
N VAL A 297 15.75 2.13 -18.39
CA VAL A 297 14.75 1.07 -18.62
C VAL A 297 13.54 1.27 -17.71
N MET A 298 13.79 1.52 -16.43
CA MET A 298 12.70 1.70 -15.46
C MET A 298 11.89 2.97 -15.73
N GLN A 299 12.48 4.06 -16.19
CA GLN A 299 11.70 5.26 -16.59
C GLN A 299 10.89 5.02 -17.87
N GLU A 300 11.37 4.20 -18.81
CA GLU A 300 10.58 3.77 -19.97
C GLU A 300 9.36 2.95 -19.52
N GLU A 301 9.52 2.02 -18.56
CA GLU A 301 8.39 1.31 -17.94
C GLU A 301 7.43 2.26 -17.20
N MET A 302 7.95 3.27 -16.49
CA MET A 302 7.11 4.29 -15.86
C MET A 302 6.30 5.07 -16.90
N ALA A 303 6.87 5.37 -18.07
CA ALA A 303 6.15 5.99 -19.17
C ALA A 303 5.05 5.07 -19.75
N GLN A 304 5.28 3.75 -19.80
CA GLN A 304 4.23 2.79 -20.14
C GLN A 304 3.05 2.90 -19.16
N ARG A 305 3.33 2.87 -17.84
CA ARG A 305 2.29 2.97 -16.82
C ARG A 305 1.53 4.30 -16.84
N ASP A 306 2.20 5.39 -17.21
CA ASP A 306 1.56 6.70 -17.42
C ASP A 306 0.52 6.61 -18.57
N VAL A 307 0.86 5.96 -19.70
CA VAL A 307 -0.07 5.73 -20.82
C VAL A 307 -1.20 4.78 -20.44
N LEU A 308 -0.88 3.66 -19.77
CA LEU A 308 -1.89 2.70 -19.31
C LEU A 308 -2.94 3.39 -18.44
N THR A 309 -2.51 4.21 -17.47
CA THR A 309 -3.42 4.97 -16.61
C THR A 309 -4.28 5.95 -17.42
N ALA A 310 -3.67 6.71 -18.34
CA ALA A 310 -4.37 7.68 -19.17
C ALA A 310 -5.44 7.04 -20.09
N ASN A 311 -5.18 5.82 -20.60
CA ASN A 311 -6.17 5.07 -21.38
C ASN A 311 -7.40 4.71 -20.52
N ARG A 312 -7.23 4.39 -19.23
CA ARG A 312 -8.36 4.10 -18.33
C ARG A 312 -9.13 5.36 -17.93
N ASP A 313 -8.50 6.53 -17.85
CA ASP A 313 -9.24 7.79 -17.62
C ASP A 313 -10.31 8.00 -18.71
N ARG A 314 -9.97 7.73 -19.97
CA ARG A 314 -10.93 7.83 -21.10
C ARG A 314 -12.13 6.89 -20.93
N ARG A 315 -11.88 5.68 -20.43
CA ARG A 315 -12.95 4.73 -20.08
C ARG A 315 -13.81 5.25 -18.93
N VAL A 316 -13.21 5.77 -17.87
CA VAL A 316 -13.93 6.39 -16.75
C VAL A 316 -14.87 7.50 -17.26
N TRP A 317 -14.38 8.40 -18.12
CA TRP A 317 -15.20 9.47 -18.70
C TRP A 317 -16.34 8.95 -19.58
N ALA A 318 -16.08 7.92 -20.39
CA ALA A 318 -17.10 7.28 -21.21
C ALA A 318 -18.20 6.63 -20.36
N VAL A 319 -17.82 5.89 -19.30
CA VAL A 319 -18.76 5.25 -18.38
C VAL A 319 -19.59 6.28 -17.62
N ALA A 320 -18.98 7.37 -17.17
CA ALA A 320 -19.68 8.47 -16.49
C ALA A 320 -20.79 9.09 -17.37
N ARG A 321 -20.62 9.05 -18.70
CA ARG A 321 -21.60 9.51 -19.69
C ARG A 321 -22.54 8.41 -20.23
N GLY A 322 -22.55 7.24 -19.60
CA GLY A 322 -23.43 6.12 -19.97
C GLY A 322 -22.90 5.19 -21.07
N GLY A 323 -21.65 5.36 -21.52
CA GLY A 323 -20.96 4.44 -22.43
C GLY A 323 -20.14 3.37 -21.69
N ASP A 324 -19.24 2.69 -22.41
CA ASP A 324 -18.14 1.88 -21.86
C ASP A 324 -17.08 1.73 -22.96
N LEU A 325 -16.08 2.61 -22.95
CA LEU A 325 -15.02 2.57 -23.95
C LEU A 325 -14.13 1.36 -23.68
N ALA A 326 -13.95 0.50 -24.68
CA ALA A 326 -12.94 -0.56 -24.61
C ALA A 326 -11.54 0.08 -24.48
N VAL A 327 -10.78 -0.35 -23.49
CA VAL A 327 -9.41 0.13 -23.28
C VAL A 327 -8.53 -0.40 -24.41
N ASP A 328 -7.77 0.48 -25.04
CA ASP A 328 -6.79 0.17 -26.07
C ASP A 328 -5.40 0.61 -25.61
N ASP A 329 -4.52 -0.36 -25.39
CA ASP A 329 -3.14 -0.16 -24.93
C ASP A 329 -2.11 -0.29 -26.06
N SER A 330 -2.54 -0.32 -27.33
CA SER A 330 -1.61 -0.41 -28.46
C SER A 330 -0.72 0.83 -28.63
N ASN A 331 -1.01 1.92 -27.90
CA ASN A 331 -0.25 3.17 -27.89
C ASN A 331 0.84 3.23 -26.82
N VAL A 332 1.03 2.16 -26.03
CA VAL A 332 2.08 2.08 -25.01
C VAL A 332 3.46 2.12 -25.67
N PRO A 333 4.39 2.99 -25.21
CA PRO A 333 5.71 3.11 -25.81
C PRO A 333 6.54 1.83 -25.60
N PRO A 334 7.49 1.50 -26.49
CA PRO A 334 8.40 0.39 -26.29
C PRO A 334 9.35 0.65 -25.11
N VAL A 335 9.86 -0.44 -24.53
CA VAL A 335 10.92 -0.42 -23.49
C VAL A 335 12.16 -1.08 -24.08
N THR A 336 13.33 -0.54 -23.74
CA THR A 336 14.64 -1.08 -24.14
C THR A 336 14.78 -2.51 -23.61
N GLU A 337 14.93 -3.47 -24.53
CA GLU A 337 15.26 -4.84 -24.14
C GLU A 337 16.69 -4.94 -23.62
N VAL A 338 16.87 -5.59 -22.47
CA VAL A 338 18.16 -5.79 -21.82
C VAL A 338 18.61 -7.23 -22.05
N GLU A 339 19.78 -7.38 -22.65
CA GLU A 339 20.41 -8.69 -22.81
C GLU A 339 20.92 -9.24 -21.47
N SER A 340 20.84 -10.56 -21.29
CA SER A 340 21.29 -11.23 -20.06
C SER A 340 22.77 -10.97 -19.76
N ASN A 341 23.06 -10.60 -18.52
CA ASN A 341 24.42 -10.40 -18.02
C ASN A 341 25.20 -11.68 -17.73
N LYS A 342 24.55 -12.84 -17.82
CA LYS A 342 25.14 -14.13 -17.52
C LYS A 342 25.42 -14.89 -18.83
N PRO A 343 26.63 -14.81 -19.39
CA PRO A 343 26.98 -15.62 -20.55
C PRO A 343 26.90 -17.10 -20.18
N GLY A 344 26.08 -17.83 -20.92
CA GLY A 344 25.99 -19.29 -20.89
C GLY A 344 27.28 -19.97 -21.34
N PRO A 345 27.57 -21.20 -20.88
CA PRO A 345 28.83 -21.90 -21.14
C PRO A 345 29.15 -22.13 -22.62
N LYS A 346 28.14 -22.09 -23.51
CA LYS A 346 28.30 -22.31 -24.95
C LYS A 346 28.54 -21.03 -25.76
N GLY A 347 28.66 -19.86 -25.12
CA GLY A 347 28.84 -18.57 -25.79
C GLY A 347 27.61 -18.04 -26.53
N ASP A 348 26.56 -18.84 -26.66
CA ASP A 348 25.22 -18.50 -27.20
C ASP A 348 24.25 -18.02 -26.09
N ARG A 349 24.77 -17.83 -24.88
CA ARG A 349 24.03 -17.45 -23.66
C ARG A 349 22.98 -18.46 -23.17
N SER A 350 22.94 -19.68 -23.72
CA SER A 350 22.12 -20.77 -23.19
C SER A 350 22.70 -21.33 -21.89
N HIS A 351 21.83 -21.57 -20.90
CA HIS A 351 22.19 -22.25 -19.65
C HIS A 351 21.54 -23.63 -19.63
N GLU A 352 22.33 -24.64 -19.28
CA GLU A 352 21.80 -25.97 -18.98
C GLU A 352 21.41 -26.01 -17.51
N PHE A 353 20.11 -26.13 -17.24
CA PHE A 353 19.58 -26.30 -15.89
C PHE A 353 19.32 -27.80 -15.66
N LEU A 354 19.91 -28.35 -14.61
CA LEU A 354 19.67 -29.74 -14.22
C LEU A 354 18.21 -29.93 -13.83
N GLY A 355 17.60 -31.04 -14.23
CA GLY A 355 16.30 -31.46 -13.69
C GLY A 355 16.41 -31.87 -12.22
N GLY A 356 15.28 -31.99 -11.53
CA GLY A 356 15.25 -32.28 -10.09
C GLY A 356 16.08 -33.51 -9.67
N GLU A 357 15.91 -34.64 -10.36
CA GLU A 357 16.67 -35.88 -10.07
C GLU A 357 18.17 -35.73 -10.37
N GLU A 358 18.50 -35.04 -11.47
CA GLU A 358 19.89 -34.79 -11.87
C GLU A 358 20.58 -33.87 -10.86
N ALA A 359 19.89 -32.86 -10.36
CA ALA A 359 20.37 -31.96 -9.31
C ALA A 359 20.59 -32.69 -7.99
N ILE A 360 19.65 -33.56 -7.58
CA ILE A 360 19.78 -34.39 -6.36
C ILE A 360 21.01 -35.29 -6.44
N ALA A 361 21.29 -35.89 -7.61
CA ALA A 361 22.46 -36.75 -7.80
C ALA A 361 23.81 -36.00 -7.64
N GLN A 362 23.82 -34.66 -7.74
CA GLN A 362 25.01 -33.83 -7.50
C GLN A 362 25.16 -33.38 -6.03
N MET A 363 24.15 -33.63 -5.17
CA MET A 363 24.18 -33.16 -3.78
C MET A 363 25.07 -34.04 -2.90
N SER A 364 25.83 -33.40 -2.00
CA SER A 364 26.49 -34.08 -0.88
C SER A 364 25.54 -34.11 0.32
N VAL A 365 24.97 -35.28 0.60
CA VAL A 365 23.96 -35.45 1.65
C VAL A 365 24.59 -36.12 2.87
N HIS A 366 24.30 -35.59 4.07
CA HIS A 366 24.75 -36.21 5.32
C HIS A 366 24.16 -37.63 5.47
N SER A 367 24.92 -38.57 6.05
CA SER A 367 24.53 -39.99 6.12
C SER A 367 23.21 -40.29 6.86
N GLY A 368 22.75 -39.34 7.70
CA GLY A 368 21.47 -39.39 8.40
C GLY A 368 20.30 -38.70 7.67
N MET A 369 20.49 -38.24 6.44
CA MET A 369 19.50 -37.51 5.65
C MET A 369 19.22 -38.20 4.31
N LYS A 370 18.03 -37.96 3.76
CA LYS A 370 17.62 -38.36 2.42
C LYS A 370 17.01 -37.12 1.74
N VAL A 371 17.25 -36.96 0.44
CA VAL A 371 16.58 -35.95 -0.38
C VAL A 371 15.53 -36.65 -1.25
N ASN A 372 14.30 -36.12 -1.28
CA ASN A 372 13.26 -36.56 -2.22
C ASN A 372 12.89 -35.39 -3.14
N LEU A 373 12.64 -35.70 -4.42
CA LEU A 373 12.04 -34.73 -5.34
C LEU A 373 10.54 -34.67 -5.06
N TRP A 374 10.08 -33.68 -4.30
CA TRP A 374 8.66 -33.51 -3.99
C TRP A 374 7.88 -32.88 -5.15
N ALA A 375 8.39 -31.78 -5.74
CA ALA A 375 7.76 -31.08 -6.85
C ALA A 375 8.83 -30.65 -7.87
N ASP A 376 8.47 -30.68 -9.15
CA ASP A 376 9.34 -30.34 -10.28
C ASP A 376 8.64 -29.29 -11.16
N GLU A 377 9.36 -28.22 -11.52
CA GLU A 377 8.89 -27.18 -12.43
C GLU A 377 8.53 -27.72 -13.83
N ARG A 378 9.12 -28.86 -14.23
CA ARG A 378 8.75 -29.56 -15.48
C ARG A 378 7.35 -30.17 -15.40
N GLN A 379 6.94 -30.64 -14.22
CA GLN A 379 5.60 -31.17 -13.97
C GLN A 379 4.59 -30.05 -13.67
N PHE A 380 5.02 -29.02 -12.95
CA PHE A 380 4.20 -27.89 -12.54
C PHE A 380 4.76 -26.57 -13.09
N PRO A 381 4.35 -26.15 -14.31
CA PRO A 381 4.89 -24.94 -14.96
C PRO A 381 4.62 -23.62 -14.24
N ASP A 382 3.77 -23.63 -13.21
CA ASP A 382 3.52 -22.46 -12.35
C ASP A 382 4.49 -22.39 -11.15
N LEU A 383 5.25 -23.45 -10.87
CA LEU A 383 6.34 -23.43 -9.89
C LEU A 383 7.56 -22.69 -10.47
N ILE A 384 7.53 -21.36 -10.40
CA ILE A 384 8.56 -20.47 -10.94
C ILE A 384 9.12 -19.60 -9.82
N ASN A 385 10.45 -19.55 -9.65
CA ASN A 385 11.13 -18.76 -8.64
C ASN A 385 10.48 -18.88 -7.23
N PRO A 386 10.46 -20.08 -6.62
CA PRO A 386 9.89 -20.28 -5.29
C PRO A 386 10.65 -19.44 -4.26
N LEU A 387 9.91 -18.72 -3.40
CA LEU A 387 10.49 -17.79 -2.42
C LEU A 387 10.35 -18.29 -0.97
N GLN A 388 9.12 -18.31 -0.44
CA GLN A 388 8.81 -18.91 0.86
C GLN A 388 7.95 -20.15 0.67
N MET A 389 8.18 -21.17 1.49
CA MET A 389 7.36 -22.38 1.54
C MET A 389 6.99 -22.77 2.97
N ALA A 390 5.83 -23.42 3.14
CA ALA A 390 5.39 -23.95 4.42
C ALA A 390 4.47 -25.16 4.21
N TRP A 391 4.44 -26.08 5.18
CA TRP A 391 3.52 -27.22 5.18
C TRP A 391 2.30 -26.92 6.02
N ASP A 392 1.11 -27.18 5.51
CA ASP A 392 -0.10 -27.10 6.32
C ASP A 392 -0.34 -28.38 7.14
N THR A 393 -1.35 -28.35 8.01
CA THR A 393 -1.72 -29.47 8.89
C THR A 393 -2.30 -30.67 8.15
N ARG A 394 -2.55 -30.56 6.84
CA ARG A 394 -2.96 -31.67 5.97
C ARG A 394 -1.79 -32.29 5.20
N GLY A 395 -0.56 -31.82 5.44
CA GLY A 395 0.62 -32.31 4.74
C GLY A 395 0.73 -31.80 3.30
N ARG A 396 0.10 -30.66 2.98
CA ARG A 396 0.21 -30.02 1.66
C ARG A 396 1.31 -28.97 1.71
N LEU A 397 2.13 -28.88 0.66
CA LEU A 397 3.19 -27.89 0.54
C LEU A 397 2.63 -26.61 -0.08
N TRP A 398 2.75 -25.50 0.62
CA TRP A 398 2.38 -24.18 0.12
C TRP A 398 3.63 -23.42 -0.31
N VAL A 399 3.58 -22.75 -1.45
CA VAL A 399 4.75 -22.03 -2.01
C VAL A 399 4.32 -20.70 -2.60
N ALA A 400 4.94 -19.61 -2.13
CA ALA A 400 4.87 -18.32 -2.80
C ALA A 400 5.87 -18.33 -3.98
N VAL A 401 5.38 -18.04 -5.19
CA VAL A 401 6.14 -18.13 -6.44
C VAL A 401 6.13 -16.81 -7.17
N TRP A 402 7.28 -16.43 -7.76
CA TRP A 402 7.43 -15.18 -8.51
C TRP A 402 7.57 -15.48 -10.00
N ARG A 403 6.46 -15.38 -10.72
CA ARG A 403 6.46 -15.46 -12.18
C ARG A 403 7.09 -14.20 -12.77
N ASP A 404 6.73 -13.04 -12.22
CA ASP A 404 7.27 -11.75 -12.63
C ASP A 404 8.33 -11.30 -11.60
N TYR A 405 9.60 -11.50 -11.94
CA TYR A 405 10.73 -11.05 -11.12
C TYR A 405 11.47 -9.88 -11.82
N PRO A 406 11.89 -8.83 -11.09
CA PRO A 406 11.75 -8.62 -9.64
C PRO A 406 10.40 -8.01 -9.22
N GLY A 407 9.48 -7.84 -10.17
CA GLY A 407 8.10 -7.41 -9.92
C GLY A 407 7.31 -7.34 -11.22
N ARG A 408 6.01 -7.07 -11.11
CA ARG A 408 5.08 -7.09 -12.25
C ARG A 408 5.40 -6.05 -13.31
N ARG A 409 5.65 -6.49 -14.54
CA ARG A 409 5.87 -5.62 -15.71
C ARG A 409 4.59 -4.88 -16.14
N PRO A 410 4.66 -3.67 -16.75
CA PRO A 410 3.47 -2.91 -17.11
C PRO A 410 2.48 -3.65 -18.02
N LEU A 411 2.98 -4.44 -18.97
CA LEU A 411 2.17 -5.22 -19.92
C LEU A 411 2.01 -6.71 -19.53
N GLY A 412 2.38 -7.09 -18.30
CA GLY A 412 2.26 -8.47 -17.81
C GLY A 412 0.82 -8.91 -17.63
N ASP A 413 0.43 -10.02 -18.26
CA ASP A 413 -0.92 -10.58 -18.27
C ASP A 413 -1.23 -11.48 -17.06
N LYS A 414 -0.20 -12.04 -16.42
CA LYS A 414 -0.30 -12.88 -15.22
C LYS A 414 0.56 -12.32 -14.09
N GLY A 415 0.05 -12.36 -12.86
CA GLY A 415 0.82 -12.02 -11.67
C GLY A 415 1.42 -13.24 -10.98
N ASP A 416 2.05 -12.99 -9.85
CA ASP A 416 2.61 -13.99 -8.95
C ASP A 416 1.50 -14.75 -8.21
N SER A 417 1.87 -15.84 -7.52
CA SER A 417 0.87 -16.73 -6.91
C SER A 417 1.32 -17.34 -5.58
N LEU A 418 0.33 -17.76 -4.80
CA LEU A 418 0.49 -18.72 -3.71
C LEU A 418 -0.11 -20.06 -4.17
N LEU A 419 0.74 -21.08 -4.30
CA LEU A 419 0.38 -22.40 -4.81
C LEU A 419 0.31 -23.43 -3.68
N ILE A 420 -0.55 -24.42 -3.83
CA ILE A 420 -0.68 -25.59 -2.95
C ILE A 420 -0.35 -26.84 -3.75
N PHE A 421 0.62 -27.61 -3.29
CA PHE A 421 1.02 -28.90 -3.86
C PHE A 421 0.58 -30.03 -2.95
N GLU A 422 -0.06 -31.04 -3.53
CA GLU A 422 -0.63 -32.19 -2.83
C GLU A 422 -0.09 -33.48 -3.44
N ASP A 423 0.17 -34.46 -2.58
CA ASP A 423 0.44 -35.85 -2.91
C ASP A 423 -0.86 -36.63 -2.61
N THR A 424 -1.62 -36.97 -3.66
CA THR A 424 -2.95 -37.59 -3.50
C THR A 424 -2.89 -39.11 -3.47
N ASP A 425 -1.78 -39.72 -3.89
CA ASP A 425 -1.54 -41.17 -3.87
C ASP A 425 -0.54 -41.66 -2.80
N GLN A 426 0.05 -40.73 -2.05
CA GLN A 426 0.98 -40.94 -0.92
C GLN A 426 2.30 -41.59 -1.34
N ASP A 427 2.79 -41.33 -2.56
CA ASP A 427 4.08 -41.85 -3.05
C ASP A 427 5.30 -41.00 -2.64
N GLY A 428 5.07 -39.86 -1.98
CA GLY A 428 6.09 -38.91 -1.56
C GLY A 428 6.45 -37.87 -2.64
N ARG A 429 5.60 -37.70 -3.66
CA ARG A 429 5.69 -36.67 -4.71
C ARG A 429 4.34 -35.97 -4.85
N ALA A 430 4.37 -34.68 -5.14
CA ALA A 430 3.16 -33.97 -5.49
C ALA A 430 2.67 -34.41 -6.87
N ASP A 431 1.37 -34.69 -6.98
CA ASP A 431 0.67 -35.02 -8.23
C ASP A 431 -0.36 -33.94 -8.62
N LYS A 432 -0.68 -33.03 -7.70
CA LYS A 432 -1.67 -31.97 -7.88
C LYS A 432 -1.13 -30.63 -7.42
N VAL A 433 -1.44 -29.59 -8.21
CA VAL A 433 -1.23 -28.18 -7.85
C VAL A 433 -2.56 -27.42 -7.87
N THR A 434 -2.80 -26.60 -6.85
CA THR A 434 -3.94 -25.69 -6.78
C THR A 434 -3.42 -24.25 -6.58
N PRO A 435 -3.72 -23.30 -7.47
CA PRO A 435 -3.44 -21.89 -7.22
C PRO A 435 -4.45 -21.35 -6.20
N PHE A 436 -3.99 -21.18 -4.95
CA PHE A 436 -4.82 -20.65 -3.88
C PHE A 436 -5.13 -19.17 -4.08
N LEU A 437 -4.12 -18.39 -4.45
CA LEU A 437 -4.28 -16.97 -4.77
C LEU A 437 -3.37 -16.57 -5.92
N GLU A 438 -3.95 -15.93 -6.93
CA GLU A 438 -3.27 -15.47 -8.15
C GLU A 438 -3.28 -13.94 -8.23
N GLY A 439 -2.48 -13.37 -9.14
CA GLY A 439 -2.47 -11.93 -9.40
C GLY A 439 -1.72 -11.12 -8.34
N LEU A 440 -0.83 -11.76 -7.59
CA LEU A 440 0.07 -11.11 -6.65
C LEU A 440 1.19 -10.36 -7.38
N ASN A 441 1.95 -9.54 -6.65
CA ASN A 441 3.12 -8.81 -7.14
C ASN A 441 4.22 -8.81 -6.08
N ALA A 442 5.26 -9.62 -6.29
CA ALA A 442 6.37 -9.83 -5.36
C ALA A 442 5.92 -10.27 -3.94
N PRO A 443 5.15 -11.37 -3.77
CA PRO A 443 4.80 -11.90 -2.45
C PRO A 443 6.05 -12.43 -1.72
N THR A 444 6.51 -11.71 -0.69
CA THR A 444 7.79 -11.97 -0.02
C THR A 444 7.72 -12.99 1.12
N GLY A 445 6.51 -13.36 1.54
CA GLY A 445 6.32 -14.38 2.57
C GLY A 445 4.88 -14.57 2.99
N PHE A 446 4.61 -15.66 3.73
CA PHE A 446 3.27 -15.95 4.24
C PHE A 446 3.28 -16.80 5.51
N GLN A 447 2.20 -16.76 6.27
CA GLN A 447 1.94 -17.62 7.43
C GLN A 447 0.46 -18.00 7.52
N PHE A 448 0.15 -19.23 7.94
CA PHE A 448 -1.23 -19.66 8.18
C PHE A 448 -1.82 -18.91 9.36
N TYR A 449 -3.04 -18.40 9.24
CA TYR A 449 -3.72 -17.69 10.32
C TYR A 449 -5.21 -17.96 10.29
N GLN A 450 -5.75 -18.43 11.43
CA GLN A 450 -7.14 -18.86 11.55
C GLN A 450 -7.52 -19.84 10.42
N ASP A 451 -8.49 -19.51 9.60
CA ASP A 451 -8.99 -20.29 8.47
C ASP A 451 -8.42 -19.81 7.12
N GLY A 452 -7.37 -19.00 7.13
CA GLY A 452 -6.76 -18.43 5.95
C GLY A 452 -5.25 -18.28 6.05
N VAL A 453 -4.73 -17.31 5.31
CA VAL A 453 -3.29 -17.04 5.19
C VAL A 453 -3.02 -15.55 5.31
N MET A 454 -2.01 -15.20 6.10
CA MET A 454 -1.40 -13.88 6.09
C MET A 454 -0.32 -13.83 5.01
N ILE A 455 -0.38 -12.90 4.07
CA ILE A 455 0.53 -12.80 2.92
C ILE A 455 1.16 -11.42 2.89
N MET A 456 2.50 -11.38 2.90
CA MET A 456 3.28 -10.17 2.76
C MET A 456 3.51 -9.87 1.27
N GLN A 457 3.04 -8.69 0.85
CA GLN A 457 3.19 -8.18 -0.51
C GLN A 457 3.23 -6.65 -0.47
N ALA A 458 4.43 -6.06 -0.43
CA ALA A 458 4.56 -4.64 -0.17
C ALA A 458 3.79 -3.77 -1.21
N PRO A 459 3.15 -2.67 -0.75
CA PRO A 459 3.22 -2.11 0.59
C PRO A 459 2.25 -2.73 1.62
N ASP A 460 1.62 -3.83 1.27
CA ASP A 460 0.47 -4.38 1.95
C ASP A 460 0.79 -5.68 2.70
N PHE A 461 0.13 -5.85 3.84
CA PHE A 461 0.02 -7.14 4.50
C PHE A 461 -1.43 -7.60 4.46
N TRP A 462 -1.67 -8.74 3.82
CA TRP A 462 -3.00 -9.25 3.51
C TRP A 462 -3.39 -10.39 4.43
N PHE A 463 -4.65 -10.42 4.88
CA PHE A 463 -5.29 -11.65 5.32
C PHE A 463 -6.22 -12.14 4.21
N VAL A 464 -6.04 -13.39 3.78
CA VAL A 464 -6.79 -13.99 2.67
C VAL A 464 -7.43 -15.29 3.10
N ARG A 465 -8.64 -15.57 2.62
CA ARG A 465 -9.46 -16.71 3.04
C ARG A 465 -10.14 -17.34 1.84
N ASP A 466 -10.38 -18.64 1.96
CA ASP A 466 -11.28 -19.44 1.15
C ASP A 466 -12.57 -19.59 1.96
N THR A 467 -13.63 -18.88 1.59
CA THR A 467 -14.88 -18.83 2.37
C THR A 467 -15.95 -19.83 1.90
N ASP A 468 -15.76 -20.49 0.77
CA ASP A 468 -16.68 -21.50 0.23
C ASP A 468 -16.11 -22.93 0.20
N GLY A 469 -14.82 -23.10 0.46
CA GLY A 469 -14.13 -24.38 0.63
C GLY A 469 -13.65 -25.01 -0.68
N ASP A 470 -13.56 -24.26 -1.78
CA ASP A 470 -13.11 -24.78 -3.08
C ASP A 470 -11.58 -24.89 -3.21
N GLY A 471 -10.83 -24.44 -2.21
CA GLY A 471 -9.37 -24.43 -2.18
C GLY A 471 -8.75 -23.17 -2.79
N ARG A 472 -9.54 -22.13 -3.10
CA ARG A 472 -9.09 -20.84 -3.64
C ARG A 472 -9.57 -19.69 -2.76
N ALA A 473 -8.73 -18.68 -2.65
CA ALA A 473 -9.08 -17.49 -1.88
C ALA A 473 -10.12 -16.64 -2.64
N ASP A 474 -11.24 -16.38 -1.99
CA ASP A 474 -12.35 -15.56 -2.49
C ASP A 474 -12.54 -14.25 -1.67
N TRP A 475 -11.85 -14.15 -0.54
CA TRP A 475 -11.90 -13.00 0.36
C TRP A 475 -10.50 -12.52 0.74
N LYS A 476 -10.32 -11.19 0.81
CA LYS A 476 -9.07 -10.57 1.24
C LYS A 476 -9.29 -9.26 1.99
N GLU A 477 -8.46 -9.01 2.99
CA GLU A 477 -8.43 -7.76 3.75
C GLU A 477 -7.00 -7.30 4.01
N ARG A 478 -6.76 -6.00 3.84
CA ARG A 478 -5.46 -5.40 4.10
C ARG A 478 -5.32 -5.08 5.59
N VAL A 479 -4.61 -5.91 6.32
CA VAL A 479 -4.46 -5.76 7.77
C VAL A 479 -3.40 -4.73 8.17
N LEU A 480 -2.34 -4.57 7.36
CA LEU A 480 -1.36 -3.48 7.47
C LEU A 480 -1.07 -2.87 6.09
N MET A 481 -0.61 -1.62 6.08
CA MET A 481 -0.15 -0.90 4.89
C MET A 481 1.04 -0.02 5.25
N GLY A 482 1.94 0.20 4.29
CA GLY A 482 3.03 1.18 4.41
C GLY A 482 4.39 0.56 4.73
N LEU A 483 4.48 -0.77 4.69
CA LEU A 483 5.75 -1.49 4.53
C LEU A 483 6.33 -1.08 3.18
N ASP A 484 7.60 -0.68 3.13
CA ASP A 484 8.14 -0.10 1.89
C ASP A 484 8.47 -1.19 0.84
N SER A 485 8.25 -0.83 -0.42
CA SER A 485 8.49 -1.65 -1.61
C SER A 485 9.69 -1.17 -2.41
N ALA A 486 10.50 -0.25 -1.87
CA ALA A 486 11.65 0.34 -2.55
C ALA A 486 12.64 -0.71 -3.09
N ASP A 487 12.86 -1.81 -2.40
CA ASP A 487 13.69 -2.89 -2.91
C ASP A 487 13.01 -4.24 -2.68
N SER A 488 12.55 -4.86 -3.76
CA SER A 488 11.79 -6.12 -3.70
C SER A 488 12.54 -7.26 -3.03
N HIS A 489 13.89 -7.26 -3.08
CA HIS A 489 14.72 -8.30 -2.48
C HIS A 489 14.93 -8.11 -0.99
N HIS A 490 14.80 -6.88 -0.49
CA HIS A 490 15.03 -6.54 0.92
C HIS A 490 13.73 -6.32 1.70
N THR A 491 12.58 -6.24 1.01
CA THR A 491 11.27 -5.93 1.60
C THR A 491 10.91 -6.93 2.70
N ALA A 492 10.14 -6.48 3.71
CA ALA A 492 9.48 -7.30 4.73
C ALA A 492 9.20 -8.75 4.28
N ASN A 493 9.85 -9.73 4.89
CA ASN A 493 9.84 -11.15 4.47
C ASN A 493 9.99 -12.11 5.66
N ALA A 494 10.22 -13.40 5.35
CA ALA A 494 10.55 -14.46 6.30
C ALA A 494 9.59 -14.53 7.49
N LEU A 495 8.29 -14.58 7.19
CA LEU A 495 7.27 -14.56 8.22
C LEU A 495 7.40 -15.80 9.09
N ALA A 496 7.56 -15.58 10.40
CA ALA A 496 7.72 -16.64 11.39
C ALA A 496 6.88 -16.36 12.63
N TYR A 497 6.25 -17.41 13.17
CA TYR A 497 5.57 -17.35 14.45
C TYR A 497 6.55 -17.46 15.61
N ASP A 498 6.32 -16.68 16.66
CA ASP A 498 6.81 -17.03 17.99
C ASP A 498 5.86 -18.05 18.66
N PRO A 499 6.30 -18.71 19.76
CA PRO A 499 5.44 -19.60 20.53
C PRO A 499 4.20 -18.93 21.15
N GLY A 500 4.12 -17.59 21.17
CA GLY A 500 3.00 -16.81 21.67
C GLY A 500 1.94 -16.47 20.61
N GLY A 501 2.20 -16.79 19.33
CA GLY A 501 1.29 -16.52 18.21
C GLY A 501 1.46 -15.15 17.56
N ALA A 502 2.52 -14.40 17.87
CA ALA A 502 2.89 -13.20 17.12
C ALA A 502 3.75 -13.56 15.91
N MET A 503 3.60 -12.80 14.83
CA MET A 503 4.35 -12.94 13.59
C MET A 503 5.50 -11.95 13.56
N TYR A 504 6.64 -12.39 13.03
CA TYR A 504 7.82 -11.56 12.83
C TYR A 504 8.03 -11.31 11.35
N LEU A 505 8.38 -10.08 10.99
CA LEU A 505 8.64 -9.67 9.61
C LEU A 505 10.02 -9.02 9.54
N SER A 506 10.85 -9.51 8.62
CA SER A 506 12.23 -9.04 8.42
C SER A 506 12.31 -8.00 7.31
N ASP A 507 12.77 -6.80 7.60
CA ASP A 507 12.91 -5.68 6.65
C ASP A 507 14.39 -5.30 6.51
N GLY A 508 14.85 -5.07 5.29
CA GLY A 508 16.26 -4.79 4.97
C GLY A 508 16.57 -3.32 4.69
N VAL A 509 17.74 -3.06 4.12
CA VAL A 509 18.17 -1.70 3.73
C VAL A 509 17.36 -1.14 2.55
N PHE A 510 17.48 0.17 2.33
CA PHE A 510 16.81 0.98 1.30
C PHE A 510 15.37 1.37 1.61
N HIS A 511 14.75 0.67 2.56
CA HIS A 511 13.35 0.89 2.93
C HIS A 511 13.12 2.10 3.83
N ARG A 512 11.99 2.73 3.61
CA ARG A 512 11.45 3.93 4.24
C ARG A 512 10.03 3.63 4.72
N THR A 513 9.90 2.55 5.48
CA THR A 513 8.63 2.03 6.00
C THR A 513 7.95 3.03 6.93
N GLN A 514 6.65 3.22 6.71
CA GLN A 514 5.78 4.08 7.52
C GLN A 514 4.43 3.39 7.69
N VAL A 515 4.09 2.93 8.89
CA VAL A 515 2.83 2.23 9.17
C VAL A 515 2.04 3.01 10.22
N GLU A 516 0.78 3.31 9.94
CA GLU A 516 -0.11 3.98 10.89
C GLU A 516 -0.72 2.98 11.87
N THR A 517 -0.65 3.28 13.17
CA THR A 517 -1.21 2.44 14.23
C THR A 517 -2.11 3.27 15.15
N PRO A 518 -3.00 2.65 15.94
CA PRO A 518 -3.79 3.37 16.95
C PRO A 518 -2.95 4.16 17.97
N THR A 519 -1.67 3.86 18.09
CA THR A 519 -0.72 4.53 19.01
C THR A 519 0.23 5.51 18.30
N GLY A 520 0.05 5.74 17.00
CA GLY A 520 0.85 6.67 16.19
C GLY A 520 1.55 6.00 15.01
N PRO A 521 2.20 6.81 14.15
CA PRO A 521 2.99 6.27 13.04
C PRO A 521 4.22 5.53 13.56
N LEU A 522 4.41 4.28 13.13
CA LEU A 522 5.64 3.53 13.25
C LEU A 522 6.51 3.80 12.03
N ARG A 523 7.75 4.22 12.24
CA ARG A 523 8.70 4.57 11.17
C ARG A 523 9.97 3.77 11.25
N ASN A 524 10.46 3.33 10.09
CA ASN A 524 11.76 2.71 9.96
C ASN A 524 12.52 3.29 8.75
N ASN A 525 13.80 3.59 8.97
CA ASN A 525 14.76 3.83 7.91
C ASN A 525 15.80 2.73 8.00
N ASP A 526 15.99 2.00 6.91
CA ASP A 526 17.02 0.97 6.75
C ASP A 526 16.98 -0.10 7.85
N ALA A 527 16.29 -1.20 7.53
CA ALA A 527 16.28 -2.46 8.23
C ALA A 527 15.68 -2.49 9.64
N ALA A 528 14.85 -3.50 9.89
CA ALA A 528 14.26 -3.78 11.19
C ALA A 528 13.71 -5.22 11.21
N ILE A 529 13.50 -5.74 12.40
CA ILE A 529 12.56 -6.85 12.60
C ILE A 529 11.31 -6.26 13.24
N TYR A 530 10.17 -6.44 12.59
CA TYR A 530 8.87 -6.08 13.15
C TYR A 530 8.24 -7.27 13.87
N ARG A 531 7.39 -6.98 14.85
CA ARG A 531 6.48 -7.94 15.49
C ARG A 531 5.06 -7.48 15.27
N PHE A 532 4.24 -8.35 14.70
CA PHE A 532 2.81 -8.16 14.51
C PHE A 532 2.03 -9.19 15.30
N GLU A 533 1.09 -8.74 16.13
CA GLU A 533 0.21 -9.60 16.89
C GLU A 533 -1.20 -9.55 16.29
N PRO A 534 -1.57 -10.51 15.44
CA PRO A 534 -2.80 -10.41 14.63
C PRO A 534 -4.09 -10.45 15.45
N ARG A 535 -4.04 -10.94 16.70
CA ARG A 535 -5.21 -10.96 17.60
C ARG A 535 -5.53 -9.59 18.20
N THR A 536 -4.52 -8.73 18.36
CA THR A 536 -4.68 -7.40 18.98
C THR A 536 -4.46 -6.27 17.98
N GLY A 537 -3.95 -6.58 16.79
CA GLY A 537 -3.53 -5.60 15.78
C GLY A 537 -2.25 -4.86 16.14
N LYS A 538 -1.56 -5.25 17.22
CA LYS A 538 -0.36 -4.55 17.70
C LYS A 538 0.79 -4.77 16.73
N PHE A 539 1.36 -3.68 16.23
CA PHE A 539 2.49 -3.70 15.31
C PHE A 539 3.63 -2.84 15.87
N GLU A 540 4.79 -3.45 16.08
CA GLU A 540 5.93 -2.82 16.76
C GLU A 540 7.27 -3.16 16.08
N THR A 541 8.25 -2.28 16.25
CA THR A 541 9.65 -2.58 15.92
C THR A 541 10.22 -3.42 17.06
N TYR A 542 10.44 -4.71 16.81
CA TYR A 542 11.04 -5.63 17.77
C TYR A 542 12.56 -5.41 17.87
N ILE A 543 13.23 -5.29 16.72
CA ILE A 543 14.65 -4.97 16.62
C ILE A 543 14.85 -3.85 15.62
N SER A 544 15.46 -2.76 16.08
CA SER A 544 15.96 -1.69 15.23
C SER A 544 17.47 -1.84 15.11
N TYR A 545 17.96 -2.46 14.03
CA TYR A 545 19.38 -2.74 13.81
C TYR A 545 19.73 -2.60 12.33
N GLY A 546 20.97 -2.21 12.03
CA GLY A 546 21.45 -2.01 10.66
C GLY A 546 21.78 -3.33 9.95
N PHE A 547 20.79 -4.22 9.81
CA PHE A 547 20.92 -5.39 8.95
C PHE A 547 21.06 -4.94 7.49
N ALA A 548 21.76 -5.71 6.66
CA ALA A 548 21.67 -5.56 5.22
C ALA A 548 20.36 -6.19 4.71
N ASN A 549 20.19 -7.49 4.91
CA ASN A 549 19.02 -8.22 4.46
C ASN A 549 18.66 -9.41 5.38
N PRO A 550 17.85 -9.19 6.44
CA PRO A 550 17.58 -10.22 7.46
C PRO A 550 16.60 -11.33 7.01
N HIS A 551 16.85 -11.97 5.85
CA HIS A 551 16.10 -13.09 5.26
C HIS A 551 16.29 -14.43 6.00
N GLY A 552 16.04 -14.40 7.30
CA GLY A 552 15.99 -15.60 8.11
C GLY A 552 15.60 -15.21 9.52
N LYS A 553 14.39 -15.58 9.93
CA LYS A 553 13.95 -15.53 11.33
C LYS A 553 13.36 -16.88 11.67
N VAL A 554 13.93 -17.52 12.69
CA VAL A 554 13.39 -18.76 13.25
C VAL A 554 13.44 -18.71 14.78
N PHE A 555 12.74 -19.64 15.40
CA PHE A 555 12.84 -19.92 16.82
C PHE A 555 13.23 -21.39 16.99
N ASP A 556 14.15 -21.66 17.90
CA ASP A 556 14.43 -23.04 18.29
C ASP A 556 13.34 -23.61 19.21
N ARG A 557 13.45 -24.89 19.57
CA ARG A 557 12.50 -25.58 20.48
C ARG A 557 12.40 -24.98 21.88
N TRP A 558 13.33 -24.13 22.28
CA TRP A 558 13.35 -23.45 23.58
C TRP A 558 12.81 -22.02 23.49
N GLY A 559 12.45 -21.57 22.29
CA GLY A 559 11.99 -20.21 22.02
C GLY A 559 13.12 -19.20 21.81
N ASN A 560 14.38 -19.64 21.64
CA ASN A 560 15.46 -18.72 21.31
C ASN A 560 15.31 -18.29 19.85
N GLY A 561 15.24 -16.99 19.62
CA GLY A 561 15.15 -16.45 18.27
C GLY A 561 16.52 -16.35 17.61
N ILE A 562 16.58 -16.77 16.35
CA ILE A 562 17.78 -16.71 15.51
C ILE A 562 17.45 -15.87 14.28
N ILE A 563 18.35 -14.96 13.94
CA ILE A 563 18.26 -14.11 12.75
C ILE A 563 19.44 -14.40 11.83
N THR A 564 19.19 -14.53 10.53
CA THR A 564 20.20 -14.62 9.47
C THR A 564 20.09 -13.40 8.56
N ASP A 565 21.16 -12.61 8.51
CA ASP A 565 21.36 -11.55 7.53
C ASP A 565 22.06 -12.13 6.29
N ALA A 566 21.26 -12.35 5.24
CA ALA A 566 21.64 -13.13 4.08
C ALA A 566 22.75 -12.48 3.24
N THR A 567 22.79 -11.14 3.13
CA THR A 567 23.81 -10.46 2.32
C THR A 567 25.21 -10.60 2.93
N GLY A 568 25.32 -10.60 4.26
CA GLY A 568 26.57 -10.77 4.99
C GLY A 568 26.85 -12.20 5.46
N ASN A 569 25.89 -13.11 5.28
CA ASN A 569 25.86 -14.43 5.93
C ASN A 569 26.13 -14.34 7.45
N ALA A 570 25.50 -13.36 8.10
CA ALA A 570 25.71 -13.07 9.52
C ALA A 570 24.54 -13.60 10.35
N ASN A 571 24.84 -14.38 11.39
CA ASN A 571 23.83 -15.00 12.24
C ASN A 571 23.85 -14.42 13.66
N TYR A 572 22.67 -14.18 14.23
CA TYR A 572 22.49 -13.50 15.51
C TYR A 572 21.45 -14.20 16.37
N PHE A 573 21.69 -14.28 17.68
CA PHE A 573 20.62 -14.54 18.65
C PHE A 573 19.90 -13.23 18.88
N ASP A 574 18.58 -13.19 18.75
CA ASP A 574 17.83 -11.93 18.72
C ASP A 574 17.69 -11.25 20.10
N ALA A 575 17.55 -12.05 21.17
CA ALA A 575 17.27 -11.60 22.52
C ALA A 575 18.23 -10.50 23.07
N PRO A 576 19.56 -10.54 22.85
CA PRO A 576 20.47 -9.53 23.41
C PRO A 576 20.28 -8.11 22.85
N PHE A 577 19.53 -7.94 21.76
CA PHE A 577 19.31 -6.63 21.13
C PHE A 577 17.86 -6.45 20.64
N SER A 578 16.95 -7.32 21.10
CA SER A 578 15.51 -7.08 21.04
C SER A 578 15.13 -6.09 22.14
N GLY A 579 14.76 -4.88 21.75
CA GLY A 579 14.47 -3.81 22.70
C GLY A 579 14.07 -2.53 21.98
N ARG A 580 13.22 -1.75 22.65
CA ARG A 580 12.69 -0.50 22.09
C ARG A 580 13.81 0.56 21.99
N LEU A 581 13.91 1.14 20.81
CA LEU A 581 14.63 2.38 20.54
C LEU A 581 13.67 3.32 19.80
N ASP A 582 13.72 4.61 20.14
CA ASP A 582 12.93 5.60 19.41
C ASP A 582 13.58 5.87 18.05
N HIS A 583 12.76 5.94 17.00
CA HIS A 583 13.23 6.27 15.66
C HIS A 583 13.98 7.62 15.65
N PRO A 584 15.12 7.76 14.94
CA PRO A 584 15.74 6.80 14.02
C PRO A 584 16.86 5.95 14.64
N ALA A 585 16.91 5.82 15.97
CA ALA A 585 18.00 5.12 16.63
C ALA A 585 18.05 3.62 16.27
N LYS A 586 19.28 3.11 16.15
CA LYS A 586 19.61 1.71 15.88
C LYS A 586 20.47 1.16 17.00
N HIS A 587 20.31 -0.14 17.29
CA HIS A 587 21.20 -0.87 18.18
C HIS A 587 22.62 -0.90 17.60
N PRO A 588 23.66 -0.82 18.45
CA PRO A 588 25.06 -0.92 18.00
C PRO A 588 25.38 -2.33 17.50
N GLY A 589 26.53 -2.48 16.85
CA GLY A 589 27.00 -3.76 16.27
C GLY A 589 26.91 -4.94 17.24
N MET A 590 26.32 -6.04 16.77
CA MET A 590 26.13 -7.26 17.55
C MET A 590 27.12 -8.35 17.15
N ARG A 591 27.55 -9.16 18.13
CA ARG A 591 28.42 -10.29 17.89
C ARG A 591 27.67 -11.39 17.13
N GLN A 592 28.22 -11.79 15.99
CA GLN A 592 27.76 -12.90 15.17
C GLN A 592 28.22 -14.24 15.77
N PHE A 593 27.56 -15.34 15.41
CA PHE A 593 27.98 -16.71 15.76
C PHE A 593 28.13 -17.61 14.54
#